data_AF-A0A352TSV5-F1
#
_entry.id   AF-A0A352TSV5-F1
#
_cell.length_a   1.000
_cell.length_b   1.000
_cell.length_c   1.000
_cell.angle_alpha   90.00
_cell.angle_beta   90.00
_cell.angle_gamma   90.00
#
_symmetry.space_group_name_H-M   'P 1'
#
loop_
_entity.id
_entity.type
_entity.pdbx_description
1 polymer ?
#
loop_
_entity_poly.entity_id
_entity_poly.type
_entity_poly.pdbx_seq_one_letter_code
_entity_poly.pdbx_strand_id
1 'polypeptide(L)'
;DNRRPMIWDEKKQDLDMFEFMKQLIQLKQNYPIMNVADIKFDNHEDVLVMQKHLNHQTLILIINNSEKSIQQYPSTDEYECLMQSDDVLSPYSYFLGVKK
;
A
#
# COMPACT_ATOMS: atom_id res chain seq x y z
N ASP A 1 -25.06 12.98 0.59
CA ASP A 1 -24.50 14.32 0.32
C ASP A 1 -23.00 14.17 0.07
N ASN A 2 -22.54 14.27 -1.18
CA ASN A 2 -21.17 13.99 -1.64
C ASN A 2 -20.58 15.12 -2.51
N ARG A 3 -21.19 16.32 -2.51
CA ARG A 3 -20.73 17.51 -3.25
C ARG A 3 -20.54 18.71 -2.34
N ARG A 4 -20.14 18.45 -1.10
CA ARG A 4 -19.84 19.50 -0.12
C ARG A 4 -18.71 20.39 -0.64
N PRO A 5 -18.72 21.70 -0.37
CA PRO A 5 -17.60 22.57 -0.71
C PRO A 5 -16.29 22.09 -0.08
N MET A 6 -15.18 22.39 -0.74
CA MET A 6 -13.85 22.11 -0.21
C MET A 6 -13.62 22.86 1.12
N ILE A 7 -13.01 22.17 2.08
CA ILE A 7 -12.58 22.75 3.35
C ILE A 7 -11.22 23.41 3.12
N TRP A 8 -11.19 24.72 2.95
CA TRP A 8 -9.94 25.47 2.73
C TRP A 8 -9.18 25.83 4.01
N ASP A 9 -9.83 25.75 5.17
CA ASP A 9 -9.19 25.94 6.47
C ASP A 9 -8.37 24.70 6.83
N GLU A 10 -7.05 24.82 6.74
CA GLU A 10 -6.08 23.74 6.97
C GLU A 10 -6.27 23.07 8.35
N LYS A 11 -6.68 23.83 9.37
CA LYS A 11 -6.93 23.30 10.72
C LYS A 11 -8.11 22.32 10.80
N LYS A 12 -8.91 22.25 9.73
CA LYS A 12 -10.06 21.35 9.58
C LYS A 12 -9.79 20.24 8.57
N GLN A 13 -8.58 20.15 8.04
CA GLN A 13 -8.16 19.08 7.12
C GLN A 13 -7.51 17.95 7.91
N ASP A 14 -7.65 16.73 7.39
CA ASP A 14 -6.90 15.57 7.85
C ASP A 14 -5.53 15.58 7.17
N LEU A 15 -4.54 16.17 7.86
CA LEU A 15 -3.19 16.32 7.34
C LEU A 15 -2.45 14.98 7.25
N ASP A 16 -2.78 14.02 8.12
CA ASP A 16 -2.16 12.70 8.10
C ASP A 16 -2.57 11.95 6.83
N MET A 17 -3.87 11.95 6.50
CA MET A 17 -4.35 11.38 5.24
C MET A 17 -3.80 12.14 4.03
N PHE A 18 -3.65 13.46 4.12
CA PHE A 18 -3.07 14.27 3.03
C PHE A 18 -1.60 13.92 2.76
N GLU A 19 -0.77 13.79 3.80
CA GLU A 19 0.63 13.37 3.66
C GLU A 19 0.73 11.94 3.14
N PHE A 20 -0.08 11.02 3.66
CA PHE A 20 -0.17 9.64 3.19
C PHE A 20 -0.46 9.58 1.67
N MET A 21 -1.44 10.36 1.20
CA MET A 21 -1.77 10.42 -0.24
C MET A 21 -0.63 11.01 -1.08
N LYS A 22 0.08 12.02 -0.57
CA LYS A 22 1.26 12.57 -1.27
C LYS A 22 2.38 11.55 -1.40
N GLN A 23 2.65 10.76 -0.36
CA GLN A 23 3.63 9.68 -0.41
C GLN A 23 3.27 8.65 -1.50
N LEU A 24 2.00 8.23 -1.58
CA LEU A 24 1.54 7.33 -2.65
C LEU A 24 1.73 7.93 -4.07
N ILE A 25 1.46 9.23 -4.24
CA ILE A 25 1.67 9.92 -5.52
C ILE A 25 3.16 9.93 -5.90
N GLN A 26 4.04 10.25 -4.95
CA GLN A 26 5.49 10.26 -5.16
C GLN A 26 6.01 8.87 -5.52
N LEU A 27 5.55 7.84 -4.83
CA LEU A 27 5.89 6.45 -5.14
C LEU A 27 5.50 6.08 -6.58
N LYS A 28 4.28 6.43 -7.01
CA LYS A 28 3.81 6.19 -8.38
C LYS A 28 4.66 6.89 -9.45
N GLN A 29 5.20 8.07 -9.13
CA GLN A 29 6.10 8.81 -10.02
C GLN A 29 7.51 8.19 -10.08
N ASN A 30 8.02 7.71 -8.94
CA ASN A 30 9.38 7.19 -8.82
C ASN A 30 9.52 5.74 -9.29
N TYR A 31 8.45 4.96 -9.24
CA TYR A 31 8.44 3.53 -9.58
C TYR A 31 7.55 3.23 -10.78
N PRO A 32 8.10 3.16 -12.01
CA PRO A 32 7.33 2.89 -13.24
C PRO A 32 6.47 1.61 -13.16
N ILE A 33 6.93 0.60 -12.43
CA ILE A 33 6.20 -0.66 -12.17
C ILE A 33 4.81 -0.43 -11.56
N MET A 34 4.58 0.66 -10.82
CA MET A 34 3.26 1.00 -10.26
C MET A 34 2.24 1.38 -11.34
N ASN A 35 2.71 1.87 -12.50
CA ASN A 35 1.87 2.28 -13.62
C ASN A 35 1.52 1.14 -14.57
N VAL A 36 2.09 -0.05 -14.36
CA VAL A 36 1.81 -1.24 -15.18
C VAL A 36 0.42 -1.78 -14.88
N ALA A 37 -0.29 -2.19 -15.94
CA ALA A 37 -1.65 -2.73 -15.88
C ALA A 37 -1.70 -4.19 -15.45
N ASP A 38 -0.61 -4.95 -15.65
CA ASP A 38 -0.52 -6.34 -15.22
C ASP A 38 -0.41 -6.42 -13.69
N ILE A 39 -1.39 -7.10 -13.09
CA ILE A 39 -1.55 -7.25 -11.64
C ILE A 39 -1.95 -8.68 -11.37
N LYS A 40 -1.22 -9.33 -10.46
CA LYS A 40 -1.57 -10.64 -9.92
C LYS A 40 -2.05 -10.49 -8.48
N PHE A 41 -3.07 -11.25 -8.14
CA PHE A 41 -3.60 -11.32 -6.79
C PHE A 41 -3.45 -12.74 -6.27
N ASP A 42 -2.81 -12.88 -5.12
CA ASP A 42 -2.82 -14.09 -4.33
C ASP A 42 -3.72 -13.84 -3.12
N ASN A 43 -4.84 -14.56 -3.07
CA ASN A 43 -5.80 -14.43 -1.97
C ASN A 43 -5.46 -15.44 -0.88
N HIS A 44 -5.07 -14.94 0.28
CA HIS A 44 -4.88 -15.73 1.49
C HIS A 44 -5.92 -15.29 2.53
N GLU A 45 -7.14 -15.83 2.48
CA GLU A 45 -8.26 -15.51 3.41
C GLU A 45 -8.37 -14.02 3.81
N ASP A 46 -7.68 -13.63 4.89
CA ASP A 46 -7.68 -12.30 5.50
C ASP A 46 -6.57 -11.35 4.99
N VAL A 47 -5.65 -11.86 4.17
CA VAL A 47 -4.50 -11.15 3.60
C VAL A 47 -4.66 -11.03 2.09
N LEU A 48 -4.69 -9.79 1.62
CA LEU A 48 -4.60 -9.46 0.21
C LEU A 48 -3.13 -9.32 -0.17
N VAL A 49 -2.66 -10.17 -1.07
CA VAL A 49 -1.33 -10.05 -1.67
C VAL A 49 -1.50 -9.67 -3.13
N MET A 50 -0.92 -8.53 -3.52
CA MET A 50 -0.92 -8.02 -4.87
C MET A 50 0.51 -7.92 -5.38
N GLN A 51 0.76 -8.43 -6.58
CA GLN A 51 2.06 -8.36 -7.23
C GLN A 51 1.98 -7.69 -8.59
N LYS A 52 3.01 -6.90 -8.91
CA LYS A 52 3.26 -6.38 -10.25
C LYS A 52 4.67 -6.75 -10.68
N HIS A 53 4.85 -6.94 -11.99
CA HIS A 53 6.17 -7.23 -12.57
C HIS A 53 6.46 -6.26 -13.72
N LEU A 54 7.70 -5.78 -13.78
CA LEU A 54 8.20 -4.98 -14.89
C LEU A 54 9.69 -5.27 -15.09
N ASN A 55 10.05 -5.86 -16.23
CA ASN A 55 11.41 -6.31 -16.53
C ASN A 55 11.95 -7.25 -15.42
N HIS A 56 13.01 -6.87 -14.71
CA HIS A 56 13.59 -7.62 -13.60
C HIS A 56 13.04 -7.20 -12.22
N GLN A 57 12.15 -6.19 -12.18
CA GLN A 57 11.59 -5.70 -10.93
C GLN A 57 10.27 -6.40 -10.60
N THR A 58 10.07 -6.70 -9.32
CA THR A 58 8.80 -7.18 -8.77
C THR A 58 8.38 -6.27 -7.63
N LEU A 59 7.15 -5.76 -7.70
CA LEU A 59 6.53 -5.00 -6.62
C LEU A 59 5.51 -5.88 -5.92
N ILE A 60 5.53 -5.86 -4.60
CA ILE A 60 4.58 -6.58 -3.75
C ILE A 60 3.85 -5.60 -2.83
N LEU A 61 2.54 -5.77 -2.72
CA LEU A 61 1.69 -5.12 -1.73
C LEU A 61 1.00 -6.21 -0.92
N ILE A 62 1.15 -6.16 0.39
CA ILE A 62 0.49 -7.05 1.35
C ILE A 62 -0.42 -6.16 2.19
N ILE A 63 -1.70 -6.50 2.28
CA ILE A 63 -2.67 -5.78 3.12
C ILE A 63 -3.37 -6.80 4.02
N ASN A 64 -3.35 -6.56 5.33
CA ASN A 64 -4.29 -7.21 6.23
C ASN A 64 -5.67 -6.58 6.03
N ASN A 65 -6.58 -7.30 5.37
CA ASN A 65 -7.93 -6.85 5.09
C ASN A 65 -8.94 -7.24 6.18
N SER A 66 -8.44 -7.68 7.35
CA SER A 66 -9.24 -8.09 8.50
C SER A 66 -9.22 -7.04 9.61
N GLU A 67 -10.30 -7.03 10.39
CA GLU A 67 -10.40 -6.30 11.66
C GLU A 67 -9.55 -6.94 12.77
N LYS A 68 -8.98 -8.12 12.51
CA LYS A 68 -8.20 -8.89 13.47
C LYS A 68 -6.73 -8.91 13.07
N SER A 69 -5.88 -9.14 14.05
CA SER A 69 -4.50 -9.48 13.75
C SER A 69 -4.43 -10.82 13.03
N ILE A 70 -3.65 -10.85 11.95
CA ILE A 70 -3.34 -12.09 11.23
C ILE A 70 -2.16 -12.80 11.91
N GLN A 71 -1.99 -14.09 11.63
CA GLN A 71 -0.91 -14.89 12.21
C GLN A 71 0.35 -14.93 11.33
N GLN A 72 0.17 -14.83 10.02
CA GLN A 72 1.24 -14.99 9.04
C GLN A 72 0.92 -14.25 7.76
N TYR A 73 1.95 -13.78 7.08
CA TYR A 73 1.93 -13.25 5.73
C TYR A 73 3.19 -13.72 4.99
N PRO A 74 3.25 -13.65 3.64
CA PRO A 74 4.43 -14.05 2.88
C PRO A 74 5.69 -13.31 3.33
N SER A 75 6.85 -13.99 3.35
CA SER A 75 8.12 -13.33 3.71
C SER A 75 8.42 -12.16 2.77
N THR A 76 8.87 -11.06 3.38
CA THR A 76 9.21 -9.80 2.71
C THR A 76 10.72 -9.52 2.70
N ASP A 77 11.54 -10.46 3.17
CA ASP A 77 12.99 -10.26 3.39
C ASP A 77 13.76 -9.90 2.10
N GLU A 78 13.26 -10.34 0.95
CA GLU A 78 13.86 -10.06 -0.36
C GLU A 78 13.44 -8.72 -0.97
N TYR A 79 12.55 -7.96 -0.30
CA TYR A 79 11.99 -6.72 -0.81
C TYR A 79 12.55 -5.51 -0.06
N GLU A 80 12.96 -4.50 -0.81
CA GLU A 80 13.21 -3.16 -0.28
C GLU A 80 11.86 -2.54 0.14
N CYS A 81 11.70 -2.23 1.43
CA CYS A 81 10.48 -1.62 1.96
C CYS A 81 10.34 -0.18 1.46
N LEU A 82 9.23 0.10 0.76
CA LEU A 82 8.91 1.44 0.25
C LEU A 82 7.96 2.18 1.20
N MET A 83 7.02 1.44 1.80
CA MET A 83 6.02 1.97 2.69
C MET A 83 5.44 0.83 3.54
N GLN A 84 5.25 1.07 4.83
CA GLN A 84 4.59 0.10 5.72
C GLN A 84 3.89 0.83 6.85
N SER A 85 2.83 0.23 7.38
CA SER A 85 2.32 0.54 8.72
C SER A 85 3.21 -0.08 9.81
N ASP A 86 2.96 0.25 11.08
CA ASP A 86 3.81 -0.18 12.21
C ASP A 86 4.08 -1.69 12.25
N ASP A 87 3.01 -2.51 12.18
CA ASP A 87 3.11 -3.97 12.15
C ASP A 87 2.12 -4.54 11.12
N VAL A 88 2.61 -5.30 10.15
CA VAL A 88 1.84 -5.96 9.07
C VAL A 88 0.86 -7.02 9.62
N LEU A 89 1.06 -7.46 10.86
CA LEU A 89 0.10 -8.33 11.54
C LEU A 89 -1.11 -7.55 12.06
N SER A 90 -1.02 -6.22 12.23
CA SER A 90 -2.10 -5.42 12.80
C SER A 90 -3.30 -5.31 11.86
N PRO A 91 -4.52 -5.10 12.38
CA PRO A 91 -5.70 -4.85 11.54
C PRO A 91 -5.47 -3.71 10.55
N TYR A 92 -5.93 -3.86 9.31
CA TYR A 92 -5.82 -2.83 8.26
C TYR A 92 -4.39 -2.34 7.95
N SER A 93 -3.39 -3.11 8.38
CA SER A 93 -1.99 -2.85 8.10
C SER A 93 -1.60 -3.19 6.68
N TYR A 94 -0.48 -2.67 6.23
CA TYR A 94 0.04 -2.93 4.91
C TYR A 94 1.57 -2.90 4.86
N PHE A 95 2.12 -3.60 3.87
CA PHE A 95 3.52 -3.55 3.46
C PHE A 95 3.58 -3.40 1.94
N LEU A 96 4.35 -2.42 1.47
CA LEU A 96 4.64 -2.19 0.07
C LEU A 96 6.15 -2.25 -0.14
N GLY A 97 6.60 -3.18 -0.98
CA GLY A 97 8.01 -3.41 -1.22
C GLY A 97 8.33 -3.64 -2.70
N VAL A 98 9.61 -3.47 -3.03
CA VAL A 98 10.13 -3.74 -4.38
C VAL A 98 11.38 -4.61 -4.32
N LYS A 99 11.44 -5.60 -5.20
CA LYS A 99 12.60 -6.45 -5.46
C LYS A 99 13.18 -6.05 -6.82
N LYS A 100 14.50 -5.90 -6.89
CA LYS A 100 15.26 -5.54 -8.10
C LYS A 100 16.01 -6.72 -8.67
#